data_AF-A0A933M7H8-F1
#
_entry.id   AF-A0A933M7H8-F1
#
_cell.length_a   1.000
_cell.length_b   1.000
_cell.length_c   1.000
_cell.angle_alpha   90.00
_cell.angle_beta   90.00
_cell.angle_gamma   90.00
#
_symmetry.space_group_name_H-M   'P 1'
#
loop_
_entity.id
_entity.type
_entity.pdbx_description
1 polymer ?
#
loop_
_entity_poly.entity_id
_entity_poly.type
_entity_poly.pdbx_seq_one_letter_code
_entity_poly.pdbx_strand_id
1 'polypeptide(L)'
;MSKLLFDDAATARLILKHTAEIHGETRHYYAATETRAIVVLRRGLTLSDVRGRVTDAAIGWDERGDPRFVLPHNIGKRHSKATIHRVLEGAGHDLTLSDFLNRAPK
;
A
#
# COMPACT_ATOMS: atom_id res chain seq x y z
N MET A 1 0.42 12.79 8.31
CA MET A 1 0.50 11.34 8.01
C MET A 1 -0.64 10.67 8.75
N SER A 2 -1.14 9.54 8.23
CA SER A 2 -2.29 8.80 8.77
C SER A 2 -1.83 7.50 9.40
N LYS A 3 -2.48 7.06 10.48
CA LYS A 3 -2.21 5.76 11.12
C LYS A 3 -3.07 4.69 10.47
N LEU A 4 -2.44 3.79 9.71
CA LEU A 4 -3.13 2.75 8.94
C LEU A 4 -2.90 1.37 9.57
N LEU A 5 -3.98 0.69 9.97
CA LEU A 5 -3.94 -0.70 10.43
C LEU A 5 -3.95 -1.65 9.23
N PHE A 6 -2.97 -2.55 9.14
CA PHE A 6 -2.95 -3.63 8.15
C PHE A 6 -3.78 -4.83 8.64
N ASP A 7 -5.10 -4.74 8.53
CA ASP A 7 -5.99 -5.84 8.88
C ASP A 7 -5.81 -7.06 7.95
N ASP A 8 -5.94 -8.25 8.52
CA ASP A 8 -5.69 -9.51 7.84
C ASP A 8 -6.52 -9.68 6.57
N ALA A 9 -7.80 -9.30 6.61
CA ALA A 9 -8.71 -9.44 5.48
C ALA A 9 -8.22 -8.66 4.25
N ALA A 10 -7.70 -7.44 4.44
CA ALA A 10 -7.20 -6.64 3.34
C ALA A 10 -5.81 -7.05 2.84
N THR A 11 -4.95 -7.61 3.70
CA THR A 11 -3.61 -8.03 3.27
C THR A 11 -3.65 -9.12 2.19
N ALA A 12 -4.63 -10.02 2.24
CA ALA A 12 -4.83 -11.06 1.23
C ALA A 12 -5.23 -10.51 -0.16
N ARG A 13 -5.67 -9.25 -0.23
CA ARG A 13 -6.08 -8.56 -1.48
C ARG A 13 -4.92 -7.85 -2.17
N LEU A 14 -3.70 -7.97 -1.64
CA LEU A 14 -2.50 -7.33 -2.18
C LEU A 14 -1.60 -8.34 -2.88
N ILE A 15 -1.14 -8.00 -4.07
CA ILE A 15 -0.15 -8.78 -4.83
C ILE A 15 1.11 -7.94 -5.00
N LEU A 16 2.26 -8.51 -4.65
CA LEU A 16 3.55 -7.89 -4.91
C LEU A 16 3.74 -7.73 -6.43
N LYS A 17 3.93 -6.49 -6.86
CA LYS A 17 4.16 -6.13 -8.27
C LYS A 17 5.62 -5.91 -8.59
N HIS A 18 6.34 -5.26 -7.69
CA HIS A 18 7.72 -4.90 -7.95
C HIS A 18 8.49 -4.63 -6.65
N THR A 19 9.78 -4.96 -6.68
CA THR A 19 10.75 -4.53 -5.68
C THR A 19 11.74 -3.62 -6.39
N ALA A 20 11.96 -2.42 -5.86
CA ALA A 20 12.91 -1.46 -6.42
C ALA A 20 13.84 -0.89 -5.36
N GLU A 21 15.08 -0.62 -5.76
CA GLU A 21 16.03 0.21 -5.02
C GLU A 21 15.88 1.67 -5.44
N ILE A 22 15.45 2.53 -4.53
CA ILE A 22 15.23 3.96 -4.79
C ILE A 22 15.95 4.78 -3.74
N HIS A 23 16.97 5.53 -4.16
CA HIS A 23 17.83 6.33 -3.27
C HIS A 23 18.49 5.49 -2.16
N GLY A 24 18.95 4.28 -2.48
CA GLY A 24 19.57 3.36 -1.52
C GLY A 24 18.59 2.71 -0.55
N GLU A 25 17.29 2.74 -0.87
CA GLU A 25 16.24 2.15 -0.05
C GLU A 25 15.41 1.15 -0.87
N THR A 26 15.31 -0.08 -0.36
CA THR A 26 14.42 -1.10 -0.89
C THR A 26 12.96 -0.71 -0.65
N ARG A 27 12.16 -0.75 -1.74
CA ARG A 27 10.71 -0.53 -1.70
C ARG A 27 9.97 -1.67 -2.35
N HIS A 28 8.93 -2.13 -1.67
CA HIS A 28 8.01 -3.15 -2.17
C HIS A 28 6.70 -2.50 -2.60
N TYR A 29 6.34 -2.68 -3.86
CA TYR A 29 5.12 -2.14 -4.46
C TYR A 29 4.10 -3.25 -4.61
N TYR A 30 2.96 -3.09 -3.94
CA TYR A 30 1.83 -4.01 -4.00
C TYR A 30 0.67 -3.34 -4.72
N ALA A 31 -0.03 -4.09 -5.58
CA ALA A 31 -1.30 -3.67 -6.17
C ALA A 31 -2.46 -4.42 -5.51
N ALA A 32 -3.57 -3.73 -5.31
CA ALA A 32 -4.81 -4.38 -4.90
C ALA A 32 -5.43 -5.15 -6.08
N THR A 33 -6.02 -6.31 -5.79
CA THR A 33 -6.59 -7.22 -6.80
C THR A 33 -7.92 -6.75 -7.38
N GLU A 34 -8.73 -6.07 -6.57
CA GLU A 34 -10.13 -5.74 -6.90
C GLU A 34 -10.38 -4.24 -7.07
N THR A 35 -9.42 -3.41 -6.67
CA THR A 35 -9.54 -1.96 -6.68
C THR A 35 -8.26 -1.34 -7.19
N ARG A 36 -8.37 -0.10 -7.67
CA ARG A 36 -7.23 0.70 -8.13
C ARG A 36 -6.54 1.32 -6.92
N ALA A 37 -5.81 0.49 -6.19
CA ALA A 37 -4.95 0.92 -5.09
C ALA A 37 -3.54 0.35 -5.20
N ILE A 38 -2.56 1.16 -4.77
CA ILE A 38 -1.15 0.79 -4.67
C ILE A 38 -0.72 0.99 -3.21
N VAL A 39 -0.03 0.00 -2.66
CA VAL A 39 0.61 0.08 -1.33
C VAL A 39 2.11 -0.04 -1.52
N VAL A 40 2.86 0.95 -1.02
CA VAL A 40 4.32 0.99 -1.10
C VAL A 40 4.88 0.82 0.30
N LEU A 41 5.59 -0.28 0.54
CA LEU A 41 6.31 -0.52 1.79
C LEU A 41 7.75 -0.07 1.62
N ARG A 42 8.19 0.86 2.48
CA ARG A 42 9.53 1.45 2.46
C ARG A 42 10.51 0.71 3.35
N ARG A 43 11.80 1.00 3.18
CA ARG A 43 12.89 0.51 4.05
C ARG A 43 12.95 -1.02 4.15
N GLY A 44 12.65 -1.71 3.06
CA GLY A 44 12.63 -3.18 3.01
C GLY A 44 11.49 -3.83 3.78
N LEU A 45 10.54 -3.07 4.35
CA LEU A 45 9.36 -3.65 5.01
C LEU A 45 8.59 -4.56 4.05
N THR A 46 8.24 -5.73 4.53
CA THR A 46 7.43 -6.72 3.81
C THR A 46 6.00 -6.72 4.33
N LEU A 47 5.09 -7.35 3.58
CA LEU A 47 3.70 -7.50 4.02
C LEU A 47 3.60 -8.26 5.35
N SER A 48 4.48 -9.25 5.58
CA SER A 48 4.56 -10.01 6.84
C SER A 48 4.94 -9.12 8.02
N ASP A 49 5.82 -8.13 7.83
CA ASP A 49 6.25 -7.24 8.90
C ASP A 49 5.15 -6.29 9.37
N VAL A 50 4.23 -5.93 8.48
CA VAL A 50 3.17 -4.94 8.76
C VAL A 50 1.83 -5.58 9.09
N ARG A 51 1.62 -6.86 8.76
CA ARG A 51 0.35 -7.57 8.97
C ARG A 51 -0.07 -7.53 10.44
N GLY A 52 -1.32 -7.15 10.70
CA GLY A 52 -1.90 -7.00 12.03
C GLY A 52 -1.39 -5.78 12.81
N ARG A 53 -0.55 -4.92 12.22
CA ARG A 53 0.10 -3.80 12.92
C ARG A 53 -0.34 -2.46 12.36
N VAL A 54 -0.25 -1.44 13.21
CA VAL A 54 -0.52 -0.05 12.84
C VAL A 54 0.73 0.58 12.25
N THR A 55 0.59 1.32 11.16
CA THR A 55 1.71 1.89 10.42
C THR A 55 1.56 3.38 10.21
N ASP A 56 2.69 4.05 10.02
CA ASP A 56 2.75 5.45 9.64
C ASP A 56 2.69 5.56 8.11
N ALA A 57 1.58 6.09 7.58
CA ALA A 57 1.27 6.09 6.17
C ALA A 57 1.06 7.51 5.62
N ALA A 58 1.63 7.77 4.44
CA ALA A 58 1.22 8.88 3.59
C ALA A 58 0.20 8.36 2.56
N ILE A 59 -1.02 8.92 2.58
CA ILE A 59 -2.10 8.56 1.67
C ILE A 59 -2.25 9.67 0.62
N GLY A 60 -2.36 9.28 -0.65
CA GLY A 60 -2.54 10.19 -1.77
C GLY A 60 -2.99 9.47 -3.04
N TRP A 61 -2.67 10.06 -4.19
CA TRP A 61 -3.03 9.56 -5.50
C TRP A 61 -1.80 9.23 -6.34
N ASP A 62 -1.90 8.17 -7.13
CA ASP A 62 -1.05 7.93 -8.29
C ASP A 62 -1.88 8.25 -9.54
N GLU A 63 -1.50 9.31 -10.26
CA GLU A 63 -2.29 9.81 -11.40
C GLU A 63 -1.99 9.05 -12.71
N ARG A 64 -0.95 8.21 -12.75
CA ARG A 64 -0.44 7.63 -14.00
C ARG A 64 -0.64 6.12 -14.11
N GLY A 65 -0.70 5.39 -13.00
CA GLY A 65 -0.81 3.93 -13.01
C GLY A 65 0.34 3.29 -13.78
N ASP A 66 1.58 3.50 -13.32
CA ASP A 66 2.79 2.97 -13.97
C ASP A 66 2.72 1.43 -14.10
N PRO A 67 2.96 0.86 -15.30
CA PRO A 67 2.80 -0.56 -15.57
C PRO A 67 3.68 -1.48 -14.71
N ARG A 68 4.74 -0.96 -14.07
CA ARG A 68 5.54 -1.72 -13.11
C ARG A 68 4.81 -1.97 -11.80
N PHE A 69 3.89 -1.09 -11.39
CA PHE A 69 3.32 -1.06 -10.05
C PHE A 69 1.83 -1.40 -9.99
N VAL A 70 1.15 -1.47 -11.13
CA VAL A 70 -0.30 -1.74 -11.22
C VAL A 70 -0.61 -3.04 -11.97
N LEU A 71 -1.87 -3.48 -11.90
CA LEU A 71 -2.34 -4.61 -12.70
C LEU A 71 -2.51 -4.19 -14.18
N PRO A 72 -2.33 -5.10 -15.16
CA PRO A 72 -2.35 -4.75 -16.57
C PRO A 72 -3.62 -4.00 -17.03
N HIS A 73 -4.79 -4.40 -16.54
CA HIS A 73 -6.08 -3.77 -16.88
C HIS A 73 -6.28 -2.38 -16.25
N ASN A 74 -5.35 -1.93 -15.40
CA ASN A 74 -5.39 -0.65 -14.71
C ASN A 74 -4.30 0.33 -15.14
N ILE A 75 -3.44 -0.03 -16.10
CA ILE A 75 -2.39 0.86 -16.62
C ILE A 75 -3.01 2.19 -17.11
N GLY A 76 -2.36 3.31 -16.80
CA GLY A 76 -2.81 4.64 -17.23
C GLY A 76 -3.94 5.25 -16.39
N LYS A 77 -4.52 4.49 -15.45
CA LYS A 77 -5.64 4.94 -14.61
C LYS A 77 -5.14 5.52 -13.29
N ARG A 78 -5.95 6.42 -12.72
CA ARG A 78 -5.75 6.94 -11.36
C ARG A 78 -5.95 5.84 -10.31
N HIS A 79 -5.05 5.78 -9.33
CA HIS A 79 -5.09 4.86 -8.19
C HIS A 79 -4.96 5.60 -6.86
N SER A 80 -5.60 5.08 -5.81
CA SER A 80 -5.25 5.44 -4.44
C SER A 80 -3.84 4.91 -4.12
N LYS A 81 -3.04 5.67 -3.40
CA LYS A 81 -1.67 5.27 -3.03
C LYS A 81 -1.43 5.46 -1.54
N ALA A 82 -1.01 4.39 -0.87
CA ALA A 82 -0.52 4.42 0.49
C ALA A 82 0.99 4.16 0.49
N THR A 83 1.78 5.06 1.06
CA THR A 83 3.23 4.89 1.26
C THR A 83 3.51 4.71 2.74
N ILE A 84 4.01 3.53 3.10
CA ILE A 84 4.22 3.11 4.48
C ILE A 84 5.66 3.37 4.88
N HIS A 85 5.89 4.15 5.92
CA HIS A 85 7.22 4.59 6.35
C HIS A 85 7.81 3.72 7.46
N ARG A 86 6.98 3.26 8.38
CA ARG A 86 7.37 2.47 9.56
C ARG A 86 6.15 1.85 10.23
N VAL A 87 6.41 0.88 11.10
CA VAL A 87 5.42 0.34 12.05
C VAL A 87 5.40 1.19 13.32
N LEU A 88 4.23 1.29 13.95
CA LEU A 88 3.99 2.05 15.18
C LEU A 88 3.55 1.09 16.30
N GLU A 89 4.39 0.96 17.33
CA GLU A 89 4.08 0.14 18.51
C GLU A 89 3.07 0.83 19.44
N GLY A 90 2.07 0.06 19.91
CA GLY A 90 1.09 0.53 20.91
C GLY A 90 0.18 1.68 20.44
N ALA A 91 0.16 2.00 19.15
CA ALA A 91 -0.64 3.08 18.61
C ALA A 91 -2.07 2.63 18.25
N GLY A 92 -3.05 3.49 18.49
CA GLY A 92 -4.37 3.40 17.84
C GLY A 92 -4.27 3.72 16.33
N HIS A 93 -5.33 3.42 15.57
CA HIS A 93 -5.39 3.65 14.13
C HIS A 93 -6.53 4.61 13.75
N ASP A 94 -6.34 5.35 12.66
CA ASP A 94 -7.35 6.26 12.10
C ASP A 94 -8.18 5.57 11.00
N LEU A 95 -7.56 4.57 10.35
CA LEU A 95 -8.10 3.89 9.17
C LEU A 95 -7.59 2.44 9.13
N THR A 96 -8.39 1.53 8.60
CA THR A 96 -7.93 0.17 8.26
C THR A 96 -7.50 0.07 6.79
N LEU A 97 -6.66 -0.92 6.45
CA LEU A 97 -6.30 -1.19 5.07
C LEU A 97 -7.55 -1.57 4.27
N SER A 98 -8.47 -2.33 4.87
CA SER A 98 -9.79 -2.61 4.29
C SER A 98 -10.54 -1.33 3.90
N ASP A 99 -10.63 -0.35 4.79
CA ASP A 99 -11.31 0.91 4.50
C ASP A 99 -10.61 1.69 3.38
N PHE A 100 -9.27 1.73 3.40
CA PHE A 100 -8.49 2.36 2.34
C PHE A 100 -8.76 1.72 0.98
N LEU A 101 -8.74 0.39 0.91
CA LEU A 101 -9.01 -0.35 -0.34
C LEU A 101 -10.45 -0.17 -0.81
N ASN A 102 -11.42 -0.13 0.09
CA ASN A 102 -12.85 0.02 -0.25
C ASN A 102 -13.19 1.42 -0.76
N ARG A 103 -12.42 2.44 -0.37
CA ARG A 103 -12.56 3.82 -0.87
C ARG A 103 -11.79 4.06 -2.18
N ALA A 104 -10.94 3.13 -2.58
CA ALA A 104 -10.18 3.26 -3.81
C ALA A 104 -11.10 3.15 -5.04
N PRO A 105 -10.76 3.83 -6.16
CA PRO A 105 -11.51 3.68 -7.40
C PRO A 105 -11.56 2.23 -7.85
N LYS A 106 -12.64 1.84 -8.52
CA LYS A 106 -12.77 0.52 -9.18
C LYS A 106 -12.26 0.60 -10.60
#